data_AF-A0A9Q1G5F1-F1
#
_entry.id   AF-A0A9Q1G5F1-F1
#
_cell.length_a   1.000
_cell.length_b   1.000
_cell.length_c   1.000
_cell.angle_alpha   90.00
_cell.angle_beta   90.00
_cell.angle_gamma   90.00
#
_symmetry.space_group_name_H-M   'P 1'
#
loop_
_entity.id
_entity.type
_entity.pdbx_description
1 polymer ?
#
loop_
_entity_poly.entity_id
_entity_poly.type
_entity_poly.pdbx_seq_one_letter_code
_entity_poly.pdbx_strand_id
1 'polypeptide(L)'
;MIMWLHNGTVQWLDSMTPAEKEEKMTQARRASEDVLQRYKERREKIKQHRQKKEKEKRETNKKVMLTNKIAKLGGVWRSATEVDHSLSGMASEKDKMLVLVTQLQFHKSVLKAEGAKELFQQSVTRDGRSHAFSLKELQLNLLEVLKENQVVEGVEEDNQLEPAPTYRSEEEVKKRLSEEKQKLSKKLAAARQKRERMLQKNTLTEFLENPDKFVGKRVNHNCCEEVMSRTIATTHPPIPVYPGVGENAVSELTTWVMEI
;
A
#
# COMPACT_ATOMS: atom_id res chain seq x y z
N MET A 1 24.29 -17.33 11.20
CA MET A 1 23.83 -15.96 10.91
C MET A 1 24.42 -15.37 9.61
N ILE A 2 25.59 -15.82 9.14
CA ILE A 2 26.14 -15.45 7.81
C ILE A 2 25.18 -15.71 6.65
N MET A 3 24.43 -16.82 6.70
CA MET A 3 23.41 -17.13 5.69
C MET A 3 22.42 -15.98 5.45
N TRP A 4 22.18 -15.13 6.43
CA TRP A 4 21.22 -14.03 6.31
C TRP A 4 21.82 -12.75 5.75
N LEU A 5 23.14 -12.55 5.87
CA LEU A 5 23.82 -11.34 5.39
C LEU A 5 24.33 -11.48 3.96
N HIS A 6 24.90 -12.65 3.62
CA HIS A 6 25.51 -12.90 2.32
C HIS A 6 24.74 -13.89 1.45
N ASN A 7 23.64 -14.47 1.95
CA ASN A 7 22.84 -15.48 1.25
C ASN A 7 23.67 -16.64 0.67
N GLY A 8 24.76 -17.00 1.36
CA GLY A 8 25.67 -18.08 0.99
C GLY A 8 25.45 -19.32 1.84
N THR A 9 25.76 -20.49 1.26
CA THR A 9 25.72 -21.79 1.95
C THR A 9 26.98 -22.01 2.80
N VAL A 10 26.95 -23.01 3.68
CA VAL A 10 28.14 -23.41 4.46
C VAL A 10 29.29 -23.84 3.53
N GLN A 11 28.98 -24.59 2.48
CA GLN A 11 29.95 -25.00 1.46
C GLN A 11 30.62 -23.82 0.74
N TRP A 12 29.84 -22.75 0.47
CA TRP A 12 30.39 -21.52 -0.10
C TRP A 12 31.38 -20.84 0.87
N LEU A 13 31.07 -20.84 2.17
CA LEU A 13 31.97 -20.31 3.19
C LEU A 13 33.25 -21.13 3.35
N ASP A 14 33.15 -22.46 3.16
CA ASP A 14 34.28 -23.38 3.26
C ASP A 14 35.17 -23.37 2.02
N SER A 15 34.66 -22.87 0.89
CA SER A 15 35.46 -22.66 -0.34
C SER A 15 36.34 -21.41 -0.32
N MET A 16 36.21 -20.56 0.71
CA MET A 16 36.98 -19.32 0.87
C MET A 16 38.29 -19.56 1.62
N THR A 17 39.24 -18.63 1.46
CA THR A 17 40.46 -18.66 2.27
C THR A 17 40.13 -18.40 3.76
N PRO A 18 40.96 -18.88 4.70
CA PRO A 18 40.72 -18.69 6.13
C PRO A 18 40.59 -17.22 6.54
N ALA A 19 41.35 -16.33 5.89
CA ALA A 19 41.32 -14.89 6.15
C ALA A 19 39.98 -14.25 5.72
N GLU A 20 39.52 -14.54 4.49
CA GLU A 20 38.24 -14.06 3.97
C GLU A 20 37.06 -14.61 4.78
N LYS A 21 37.15 -15.87 5.22
CA LYS A 21 36.14 -16.51 6.06
C LYS A 21 35.97 -15.77 7.39
N GLU A 22 37.05 -15.41 8.07
CA GLU A 22 36.95 -14.66 9.33
C GLU A 22 36.45 -13.22 9.12
N GLU A 23 36.81 -12.58 8.00
CA GLU A 23 36.28 -11.26 7.63
C GLU A 23 34.75 -11.31 7.46
N LYS A 24 34.22 -12.30 6.73
CA LYS A 24 32.77 -12.48 6.57
C LYS A 24 32.08 -12.87 7.89
N MET A 25 32.72 -13.66 8.75
CA MET A 25 32.22 -13.97 10.09
C MET A 25 32.11 -12.72 10.97
N THR A 26 33.13 -11.86 10.97
CA THR A 26 33.14 -10.62 11.77
C THR A 26 32.12 -9.61 11.26
N GLN A 27 32.00 -9.44 9.94
CA GLN A 27 30.96 -8.61 9.31
C GLN A 27 29.56 -9.12 9.68
N ALA A 28 29.33 -10.44 9.62
CA ALA A 28 28.07 -11.02 10.05
C ALA A 28 27.80 -10.74 11.53
N ARG A 29 28.77 -10.98 12.43
CA ARG A 29 28.62 -10.68 13.87
C ARG A 29 28.29 -9.21 14.13
N ARG A 30 28.88 -8.27 13.41
CA ARG A 30 28.56 -6.83 13.54
C ARG A 30 27.15 -6.50 13.04
N ALA A 31 26.70 -7.13 11.97
CA ALA A 31 25.38 -6.90 11.39
C ALA A 31 24.24 -7.67 12.10
N SER A 32 24.54 -8.52 13.10
CA SER A 32 23.53 -9.33 13.83
C SER A 32 22.34 -8.53 14.31
N GLU A 33 22.65 -7.44 14.99
CA GLU A 33 21.68 -6.70 15.77
C GLU A 33 20.72 -5.96 14.84
N ASP A 34 21.25 -5.37 13.77
CA ASP A 34 20.45 -4.73 12.73
C ASP A 34 19.56 -5.74 11.99
N VAL A 35 20.07 -6.93 11.63
CA VAL A 35 19.25 -7.98 11.00
C VAL A 35 18.12 -8.44 11.94
N LEU A 36 18.41 -8.64 13.23
CA LEU A 36 17.42 -9.01 14.23
C LEU A 36 16.38 -7.90 14.43
N GLN A 37 16.81 -6.64 14.43
CA GLN A 37 15.92 -5.49 14.57
C GLN A 37 14.99 -5.36 13.37
N ARG A 38 15.53 -5.43 12.14
CA ARG A 38 14.73 -5.45 10.90
C ARG A 38 13.74 -6.62 10.87
N TYR A 39 14.13 -7.79 11.37
CA TYR A 39 13.23 -8.93 11.47
C TYR A 39 12.08 -8.66 12.46
N LYS A 40 12.37 -8.12 13.66
CA LYS A 40 11.36 -7.74 14.64
C LYS A 40 10.38 -6.71 14.07
N GLU A 41 10.89 -5.65 13.45
CA GLU A 41 10.07 -4.63 12.81
C GLU A 41 9.19 -5.19 11.69
N ARG A 42 9.77 -6.04 10.83
CA ARG A 42 9.01 -6.67 9.73
C ARG A 42 7.91 -7.57 10.27
N ARG A 43 8.19 -8.35 11.33
CA ARG A 43 7.19 -9.18 12.00
C ARG A 43 6.05 -8.35 12.57
N GLU A 44 6.36 -7.23 13.21
CA GLU A 44 5.34 -6.34 13.77
C GLU A 44 4.52 -5.64 12.68
N LYS A 45 5.17 -5.14 11.62
CA LYS A 45 4.49 -4.57 10.44
C LYS A 45 3.53 -5.58 9.79
N ILE A 46 3.95 -6.85 9.65
CA ILE A 46 3.09 -7.92 9.12
C ILE A 46 1.90 -8.17 10.06
N LYS A 47 2.12 -8.21 11.37
CA LYS A 47 1.08 -8.41 12.38
C LYS A 47 0.04 -7.27 12.34
N GLN A 48 0.49 -6.03 12.36
CA GLN A 48 -0.37 -4.84 12.27
C GLN A 48 -1.18 -4.81 10.97
N HIS A 49 -0.54 -5.12 9.84
CA HIS A 49 -1.23 -5.17 8.56
C HIS A 49 -2.30 -6.28 8.51
N ARG A 50 -2.03 -7.46 9.08
CA ARG A 50 -3.04 -8.54 9.21
C ARG A 50 -4.22 -8.11 10.08
N GLN A 51 -3.94 -7.51 11.23
CA GLN A 51 -4.98 -6.99 12.14
C GLN A 51 -5.84 -5.92 11.46
N LYS A 52 -5.23 -4.98 10.72
CA LYS A 52 -5.95 -3.95 9.98
C LYS A 52 -6.88 -4.56 8.92
N LYS A 53 -6.37 -5.49 8.09
CA LYS A 53 -7.18 -6.18 7.08
C LYS A 53 -8.33 -6.98 7.69
N GLU A 54 -8.07 -7.63 8.82
CA GLU A 54 -9.12 -8.38 9.52
C GLU A 54 -10.19 -7.45 10.10
N LYS A 55 -9.79 -6.31 10.67
CA LYS A 55 -10.72 -5.27 11.15
C LYS A 55 -11.60 -4.74 10.02
N GLU A 56 -11.00 -4.39 8.87
CA GLU A 56 -11.72 -3.93 7.68
C GLU A 56 -12.71 -5.00 7.17
N LYS A 57 -12.29 -6.27 7.12
CA LYS A 57 -13.16 -7.39 6.73
C LYS A 57 -14.32 -7.59 7.71
N ARG A 58 -14.07 -7.44 9.01
CA ARG A 58 -15.12 -7.53 10.04
C ARG A 58 -16.10 -6.37 9.92
N GLU A 59 -15.63 -5.16 9.67
CA GLU A 59 -16.49 -3.97 9.50
C GLU A 59 -17.36 -4.06 8.25
N THR A 60 -16.78 -4.45 7.12
CA THR A 60 -17.53 -4.69 5.87
C THR A 60 -18.58 -5.78 6.04
N ASN A 61 -18.22 -6.92 6.63
CA ASN A 61 -19.19 -7.99 6.93
C ASN A 61 -20.32 -7.51 7.87
N LYS A 62 -20.01 -6.69 8.88
CA LYS A 62 -21.04 -6.11 9.76
C LYS A 62 -22.02 -5.24 8.98
N LYS A 63 -21.54 -4.39 8.06
CA LYS A 63 -22.40 -3.56 7.20
C LYS A 63 -23.31 -4.40 6.30
N VAL A 64 -22.76 -5.43 5.66
CA VAL A 64 -23.53 -6.36 4.82
C VAL A 64 -24.61 -7.07 5.64
N MET A 65 -24.27 -7.58 6.84
CA MET A 65 -25.24 -8.22 7.71
C MET A 65 -26.36 -7.25 8.15
N LEU A 66 -26.03 -6.02 8.51
CA LEU A 66 -27.03 -5.02 8.91
C LEU A 66 -27.94 -4.63 7.74
N THR A 67 -27.38 -4.46 6.54
CA THR A 67 -28.15 -4.19 5.32
C THR A 67 -29.14 -5.32 5.03
N ASN A 68 -28.68 -6.57 5.11
CA ASN A 68 -29.54 -7.74 4.90
C ASN A 68 -30.63 -7.87 5.99
N LYS A 69 -30.31 -7.53 7.25
CA LYS A 69 -31.30 -7.55 8.33
C LYS A 69 -32.38 -6.51 8.09
N ILE A 70 -32.02 -5.30 7.72
CA ILE A 70 -32.99 -4.24 7.44
C ILE A 70 -33.84 -4.53 6.21
N ALA A 71 -33.25 -5.09 5.15
CA ALA A 71 -34.00 -5.53 3.98
C ALA A 71 -35.10 -6.54 4.36
N LYS A 72 -34.81 -7.46 5.29
CA LYS A 72 -35.80 -8.42 5.82
C LYS A 72 -36.88 -7.77 6.71
N LEU A 73 -36.57 -6.64 7.34
CA LEU A 73 -37.45 -5.92 8.25
C LEU A 73 -38.31 -4.86 7.54
N GLY A 74 -38.31 -4.82 6.21
CA GLY A 74 -39.12 -3.88 5.42
C GLY A 74 -38.41 -2.58 5.04
N GLY A 75 -37.10 -2.48 5.25
CA GLY A 75 -36.29 -1.33 4.84
C GLY A 75 -35.98 -0.34 5.95
N VAL A 76 -35.34 0.77 5.57
CA VAL A 76 -34.87 1.82 6.48
C VAL A 76 -36.01 2.79 6.75
N TRP A 77 -36.27 3.09 8.01
CA TRP A 77 -37.26 4.09 8.39
C TRP A 77 -36.68 5.49 8.28
N ARG A 78 -37.38 6.39 7.62
CA ARG A 78 -36.93 7.77 7.36
C ARG A 78 -37.75 8.81 8.09
N SER A 79 -39.01 8.49 8.40
CA SER A 79 -39.95 9.42 9.04
C SER A 79 -40.44 8.90 10.38
N ALA A 80 -40.88 9.81 11.25
CA ALA A 80 -41.48 9.45 12.53
C ALA A 80 -42.77 8.63 12.36
N THR A 81 -43.55 8.92 11.31
CA THR A 81 -44.78 8.22 11.00
C THR A 81 -44.54 6.76 10.58
N GLU A 82 -43.46 6.50 9.84
CA GLU A 82 -43.03 5.14 9.49
C GLU A 82 -42.61 4.32 10.72
N VAL A 83 -41.91 4.96 11.67
CA VAL A 83 -41.50 4.32 12.93
C VAL A 83 -42.74 3.86 13.70
N ASP A 84 -43.69 4.76 13.92
CA ASP A 84 -44.90 4.47 14.71
C ASP A 84 -45.79 3.43 14.02
N HIS A 85 -46.00 3.55 12.71
CA HIS A 85 -46.76 2.57 11.93
C HIS A 85 -46.12 1.18 12.00
N SER A 86 -44.81 1.08 11.79
CA SER A 86 -44.09 -0.19 11.79
C SER A 86 -44.05 -0.83 13.18
N LEU A 87 -43.92 -0.04 14.25
CA LEU A 87 -43.95 -0.53 15.63
C LEU A 87 -45.35 -0.97 16.07
N SER A 88 -46.41 -0.34 15.54
CA SER A 88 -47.80 -0.74 15.82
C SER A 88 -48.15 -2.10 15.23
N GLY A 89 -47.57 -2.45 14.08
CA GLY A 89 -47.79 -3.73 13.38
C GLY A 89 -47.07 -4.94 14.01
N MET A 90 -46.19 -4.74 15.00
CA MET A 90 -45.45 -5.82 15.65
C MET A 90 -46.12 -6.28 16.95
N ALA A 91 -46.32 -7.59 17.10
CA ALA A 91 -46.99 -8.18 18.27
C ALA A 91 -46.07 -8.32 19.51
N SER A 92 -44.78 -8.57 19.30
CA SER A 92 -43.82 -8.88 20.37
C SER A 92 -42.95 -7.67 20.72
N GLU A 93 -42.85 -7.37 22.03
CA GLU A 93 -41.99 -6.29 22.54
C GLU A 93 -40.50 -6.56 22.28
N LYS A 94 -40.09 -7.83 22.34
CA LYS A 94 -38.70 -8.24 22.04
C LYS A 94 -38.34 -7.98 20.58
N ASP A 95 -39.30 -8.19 19.67
CA ASP A 95 -39.10 -7.95 18.24
C ASP A 95 -39.02 -6.46 17.95
N LYS A 96 -39.88 -5.64 18.57
CA LYS A 96 -39.80 -4.17 18.48
C LYS A 96 -38.43 -3.65 18.92
N MET A 97 -37.93 -4.15 20.06
CA MET A 97 -36.61 -3.77 20.57
C MET A 97 -35.50 -4.19 19.60
N LEU A 98 -35.54 -5.42 19.06
CA LEU A 98 -34.57 -5.90 18.08
C LEU A 98 -34.56 -5.04 16.80
N VAL A 99 -35.73 -4.67 16.30
CA VAL A 99 -35.86 -3.84 15.10
C VAL A 99 -35.31 -2.45 15.35
N LEU A 100 -35.71 -1.79 16.44
CA LEU A 100 -35.20 -0.44 16.80
C LEU A 100 -33.68 -0.41 16.92
N VAL A 101 -33.12 -1.41 17.61
CA VAL A 101 -31.67 -1.56 17.73
C VAL A 101 -31.00 -1.75 16.38
N THR A 102 -31.59 -2.57 15.51
CA THR A 102 -31.04 -2.83 14.18
C THR A 102 -31.08 -1.56 13.32
N GLN A 103 -32.17 -0.80 13.38
CA GLN A 103 -32.29 0.51 12.71
C GLN A 103 -31.21 1.47 13.22
N LEU A 104 -31.07 1.67 14.54
CA LEU A 104 -30.03 2.52 15.13
C LEU A 104 -28.61 2.11 14.70
N GLN A 105 -28.31 0.81 14.72
CA GLN A 105 -27.00 0.30 14.29
C GLN A 105 -26.73 0.53 12.81
N PHE A 106 -27.76 0.46 11.97
CA PHE A 106 -27.63 0.75 10.55
C PHE A 106 -27.41 2.22 10.27
N HIS A 107 -28.19 3.11 10.91
CA HIS A 107 -27.96 4.55 10.83
C HIS A 107 -26.53 4.91 11.23
N LYS A 108 -26.00 4.31 12.31
CA LYS A 108 -24.62 4.52 12.75
C LYS A 108 -23.56 4.00 11.76
N SER A 109 -23.70 2.75 11.33
CA SER A 109 -22.58 2.01 10.71
C SER A 109 -22.62 1.98 9.19
N VAL A 110 -23.81 2.04 8.60
CA VAL A 110 -24.03 2.01 7.15
C VAL A 110 -24.25 3.43 6.64
N LEU A 111 -25.24 4.15 7.19
CA LEU A 111 -25.55 5.53 6.76
C LEU A 111 -24.58 6.57 7.33
N LYS A 112 -23.84 6.23 8.40
CA LYS A 112 -22.96 7.16 9.12
C LYS A 112 -23.69 8.44 9.54
N ALA A 113 -24.92 8.27 10.02
CA ALA A 113 -25.71 9.36 10.60
C ALA A 113 -24.91 10.08 11.69
N GLU A 114 -24.97 11.40 11.67
CA GLU A 114 -24.40 12.26 12.69
C GLU A 114 -25.26 12.20 13.97
N GLY A 115 -24.67 12.54 15.10
CA GLY A 115 -25.38 12.56 16.39
C GLY A 115 -24.57 12.02 17.55
N ALA A 116 -25.08 12.24 18.76
CA ALA A 116 -24.40 11.83 19.97
C ALA A 116 -24.20 10.31 20.02
N LYS A 117 -23.03 9.87 20.49
CA LYS A 117 -22.66 8.44 20.54
C LYS A 117 -23.65 7.61 21.38
N GLU A 118 -24.32 8.23 22.34
CA GLU A 118 -25.30 7.61 23.23
C GLU A 118 -26.58 7.20 22.51
N LEU A 119 -27.01 7.97 21.50
CA LEU A 119 -28.23 7.69 20.71
C LEU A 119 -28.17 6.35 19.99
N PHE A 120 -26.95 5.92 19.60
CA PHE A 120 -26.73 4.67 18.90
C PHE A 120 -26.35 3.49 19.80
N GLN A 121 -26.45 3.63 21.12
CA GLN A 121 -26.13 2.58 22.09
C GLN A 121 -27.40 1.87 22.58
N GLN A 122 -27.25 0.63 23.04
CA GLN A 122 -28.32 -0.15 23.67
C GLN A 122 -28.37 0.05 25.20
N SER A 123 -27.30 0.58 25.76
CA SER A 123 -27.13 0.79 27.19
C SER A 123 -26.14 1.91 27.44
N VAL A 124 -26.31 2.65 28.53
CA VAL A 124 -25.35 3.65 29.01
C VAL A 124 -24.91 3.28 30.42
N THR A 125 -23.62 3.42 30.69
CA THR A 125 -23.07 3.27 32.04
C THR A 125 -23.20 4.62 32.76
N ARG A 126 -24.06 4.66 33.79
CA ARG A 126 -24.14 5.79 34.73
C ARG A 126 -23.77 5.26 36.12
N ASP A 127 -22.91 5.98 36.81
CA ASP A 127 -22.46 5.65 38.18
C ASP A 127 -21.90 4.21 38.33
N GLY A 128 -21.15 3.76 37.32
CA GLY A 128 -20.54 2.42 37.30
C GLY A 128 -21.51 1.26 37.03
N ARG A 129 -22.81 1.53 36.83
CA ARG A 129 -23.82 0.52 36.49
C ARG A 129 -24.36 0.70 35.07
N SER A 130 -24.38 -0.40 34.32
CA SER A 130 -24.92 -0.43 32.95
C SER A 130 -26.45 -0.42 32.99
N HIS A 131 -27.06 0.65 32.50
CA HIS A 131 -28.50 0.76 32.34
C HIS A 131 -28.84 0.51 30.87
N ALA A 132 -29.59 -0.56 30.61
CA ALA A 132 -30.12 -0.86 29.28
C ALA A 132 -31.29 0.09 28.98
N PHE A 133 -31.33 0.61 27.75
CA PHE A 133 -32.42 1.48 27.33
C PHE A 133 -33.72 0.67 27.18
N SER A 134 -34.81 1.26 27.66
CA SER A 134 -36.17 0.79 27.43
C SER A 134 -36.58 0.97 25.96
N LEU A 135 -37.66 0.30 25.55
CA LEU A 135 -38.20 0.43 24.20
C LEU A 135 -38.52 1.89 23.85
N LYS A 136 -39.13 2.63 24.78
CA LYS A 136 -39.48 4.05 24.60
C LYS A 136 -38.24 4.92 24.40
N GLU A 137 -37.18 4.67 25.18
CA GLU A 137 -35.92 5.40 25.03
C GLU A 137 -35.25 5.09 23.69
N LEU A 138 -35.24 3.83 23.24
CA LEU A 138 -34.71 3.46 21.92
C LEU A 138 -35.51 4.10 20.77
N GLN A 139 -36.83 4.19 20.90
CA GLN A 139 -37.69 4.87 19.93
C GLN A 139 -37.39 6.37 19.90
N LEU A 140 -37.29 7.02 21.06
CA LEU A 140 -36.92 8.44 21.16
C LEU A 140 -35.53 8.70 20.56
N ASN A 141 -34.54 7.86 20.86
CA ASN A 141 -33.20 7.98 20.29
C ASN A 141 -33.23 7.85 18.76
N LEU A 142 -34.03 6.93 18.21
CA LEU A 142 -34.15 6.80 16.74
C LEU A 142 -34.82 8.03 16.13
N LEU A 143 -35.86 8.56 16.77
CA LEU A 143 -36.52 9.79 16.32
C LEU A 143 -35.59 11.00 16.39
N GLU A 144 -34.75 11.09 17.42
CA GLU A 144 -33.74 12.15 17.56
C GLU A 144 -32.67 12.05 16.47
N VAL A 145 -32.13 10.84 16.23
CA VAL A 145 -31.22 10.59 15.10
C VAL A 145 -31.87 10.97 13.77
N LEU A 146 -33.14 10.62 13.56
CA LEU A 146 -33.85 10.99 12.34
C LEU A 146 -34.06 12.50 12.23
N LYS A 147 -34.33 13.22 13.34
CA LYS A 147 -34.46 14.68 13.34
C LYS A 147 -33.14 15.39 13.06
N GLU A 148 -32.05 14.95 13.68
CA GLU A 148 -30.72 15.52 13.46
C GLU A 148 -30.21 15.26 12.04
N ASN A 149 -30.60 14.12 11.46
CA ASN A 149 -30.21 13.71 10.12
C ASN A 149 -31.36 13.83 9.12
N GLN A 150 -32.40 14.61 9.44
CA GLN A 150 -33.38 15.04 8.46
C GLN A 150 -32.61 15.92 7.48
N VAL A 151 -32.10 15.28 6.42
CA VAL A 151 -31.82 15.95 5.17
C VAL A 151 -33.07 16.75 4.89
N VAL A 152 -32.92 18.06 4.99
CA VAL A 152 -33.93 19.05 4.62
C VAL A 152 -34.70 18.48 3.43
N GLU A 153 -36.01 18.24 3.59
CA GLU A 153 -36.96 18.00 2.50
C GLU A 153 -37.10 19.29 1.65
N GLY A 154 -35.98 19.84 1.24
CA GLY A 154 -35.76 21.22 0.81
C GLY A 154 -34.28 21.62 0.70
N VAL A 155 -33.35 20.65 0.66
CA VAL A 155 -32.33 20.78 -0.39
C VAL A 155 -33.15 20.62 -1.66
N GLU A 156 -33.25 21.70 -2.42
CA GLU A 156 -33.66 21.65 -3.81
C GLU A 156 -33.15 20.32 -4.38
N GLU A 157 -34.02 19.62 -5.10
CA GLU A 157 -33.53 18.73 -6.14
C GLU A 157 -32.63 19.59 -7.04
N ASP A 158 -31.37 19.77 -6.66
CA ASP A 158 -30.31 19.80 -7.63
C ASP A 158 -30.44 18.44 -8.28
N ASN A 159 -31.23 18.43 -9.35
CA ASN A 159 -31.44 17.35 -10.30
C ASN A 159 -30.10 17.01 -10.99
N GLN A 160 -29.02 16.91 -10.23
CA GLN A 160 -27.98 15.93 -10.49
C GLN A 160 -28.61 14.58 -10.17
N LEU A 161 -29.44 14.10 -11.10
CA LEU A 161 -29.49 12.70 -11.43
C LEU A 161 -28.08 12.16 -11.26
N GLU A 162 -27.81 11.47 -10.15
CA GLU A 162 -26.67 10.57 -10.06
C GLU A 162 -26.79 9.72 -11.32
N PRO A 163 -25.91 9.90 -12.32
CA PRO A 163 -26.07 9.23 -13.58
C PRO A 163 -26.13 7.75 -13.26
N ALA A 164 -27.24 7.09 -13.65
CA ALA A 164 -27.44 5.66 -13.47
C ALA A 164 -26.10 4.96 -13.68
N PRO A 165 -25.64 4.10 -12.73
CA PRO A 165 -24.25 3.65 -12.66
C PRO A 165 -23.79 3.26 -14.04
N THR A 166 -23.05 4.16 -14.67
CA THR A 166 -22.83 4.06 -16.10
C THR A 166 -21.79 2.98 -16.23
N TYR A 167 -22.23 1.81 -16.71
CA TYR A 167 -21.30 0.76 -17.08
C TYR A 167 -20.32 1.39 -18.05
N ARG A 168 -19.05 1.44 -17.65
CA ARG A 168 -17.99 1.99 -18.50
C ARG A 168 -18.07 1.29 -19.84
N SER A 169 -18.03 2.07 -20.92
CA SER A 169 -18.01 1.49 -22.25
C SER A 169 -16.79 0.57 -22.39
N GLU A 170 -16.90 -0.46 -23.23
CA GLU A 170 -15.78 -1.37 -23.46
C GLU A 170 -14.52 -0.62 -23.93
N GLU A 171 -14.71 0.50 -24.64
CA GLU A 171 -13.63 1.36 -25.12
C GLU A 171 -12.90 2.08 -23.98
N GLU A 172 -13.61 2.59 -22.99
CA GLU A 172 -13.02 3.20 -21.79
C GLU A 172 -12.21 2.17 -20.99
N VAL A 173 -12.76 0.96 -20.85
CA VAL A 173 -12.07 -0.15 -20.17
C VAL A 173 -10.80 -0.54 -20.92
N LYS A 174 -10.86 -0.68 -22.25
CA LYS A 174 -9.70 -0.99 -23.11
C LYS A 174 -8.65 0.10 -23.04
N LYS A 175 -9.05 1.38 -23.12
CA LYS A 175 -8.13 2.52 -23.04
C LYS A 175 -7.39 2.54 -21.71
N ARG A 176 -8.12 2.43 -20.59
CA ARG A 176 -7.52 2.41 -19.25
C ARG A 176 -6.58 1.22 -19.04
N LEU A 177 -6.97 0.02 -19.50
CA LEU A 177 -6.09 -1.15 -19.44
C LEU A 177 -4.81 -0.93 -20.25
N SER A 178 -4.90 -0.28 -21.42
CA SER A 178 -3.74 0.05 -22.23
C SER A 178 -2.81 1.04 -21.52
N GLU A 179 -3.36 2.08 -20.88
CA GLU A 179 -2.62 3.07 -20.10
C GLU A 179 -1.93 2.45 -18.88
N GLU A 180 -2.63 1.57 -18.16
CA GLU A 180 -2.07 0.84 -17.02
C GLU A 180 -0.95 -0.11 -17.46
N LYS A 181 -1.12 -0.80 -18.59
CA LYS A 181 -0.09 -1.66 -19.20
C LYS A 181 1.14 -0.84 -19.61
N GLN A 182 0.96 0.33 -20.22
CA GLN A 182 2.06 1.25 -20.57
C GLN A 182 2.77 1.78 -19.32
N LYS A 183 2.01 2.13 -18.27
CA LYS A 183 2.58 2.61 -17.00
C LYS A 183 3.41 1.51 -16.32
N LEU A 184 2.91 0.28 -16.32
CA LEU A 184 3.63 -0.88 -15.80
C LEU A 184 4.89 -1.18 -16.63
N SER A 185 4.82 -1.14 -17.96
CA SER A 185 5.99 -1.39 -18.81
C SER A 185 7.08 -0.34 -18.60
N LYS A 186 6.71 0.95 -18.51
CA LYS A 186 7.64 2.04 -18.16
C LYS A 186 8.30 1.84 -16.80
N LYS A 187 7.52 1.45 -15.78
CA LYS A 187 8.07 1.13 -14.44
C LYS A 187 9.04 -0.05 -14.48
N LEU A 188 8.71 -1.10 -15.24
CA LEU A 188 9.53 -2.30 -15.37
C LEU A 188 10.85 -2.00 -16.08
N ALA A 189 10.79 -1.21 -17.17
CA ALA A 189 11.98 -0.74 -17.88
C ALA A 189 12.88 0.12 -16.98
N ALA A 190 12.31 1.08 -16.24
CA ALA A 190 13.07 1.91 -15.31
C ALA A 190 13.71 1.07 -14.18
N ALA A 191 13.03 0.05 -13.68
CA ALA A 191 13.56 -0.87 -12.68
C ALA A 191 14.72 -1.72 -13.22
N ARG A 192 14.62 -2.20 -14.47
CA ARG A 192 15.71 -2.92 -15.16
C ARG A 192 16.94 -2.01 -15.31
N GLN A 193 16.75 -0.81 -15.83
CA GLN A 193 17.82 0.16 -15.99
C GLN A 193 18.47 0.57 -14.65
N LYS A 194 17.68 0.66 -13.57
CA LYS A 194 18.22 0.91 -12.23
C LYS A 194 19.08 -0.26 -11.74
N ARG A 195 18.66 -1.51 -11.98
CA ARG A 195 19.45 -2.70 -11.63
C ARG A 195 20.75 -2.76 -12.42
N GLU A 196 20.70 -2.51 -13.72
CA GLU A 196 21.90 -2.45 -14.58
C GLU A 196 22.88 -1.38 -14.09
N ARG A 197 22.39 -0.17 -13.75
CA ARG A 197 23.24 0.88 -13.16
C ARG A 197 23.88 0.46 -11.84
N MET A 198 23.14 -0.21 -10.97
CA MET A 198 23.68 -0.71 -9.70
C MET A 198 24.73 -1.80 -9.92
N LEU A 199 24.47 -2.72 -10.85
CA LEU A 199 25.44 -3.76 -11.22
C LEU A 199 26.71 -3.13 -11.79
N GLN A 200 26.58 -2.19 -12.73
CA GLN A 200 27.71 -1.45 -13.31
C GLN A 200 28.53 -0.72 -12.24
N LYS A 201 27.88 -0.05 -11.28
CA LYS A 201 28.57 0.60 -10.15
C LYS A 201 29.33 -0.41 -9.29
N ASN A 202 28.73 -1.55 -8.98
CA ASN A 202 29.37 -2.58 -8.16
C ASN A 202 30.54 -3.26 -8.88
N THR A 203 30.43 -3.47 -10.20
CA THR A 203 31.51 -4.08 -11.00
C THR A 203 32.60 -3.07 -11.39
N LEU A 204 32.37 -1.77 -11.23
CA LEU A 204 33.32 -0.73 -11.61
C LEU A 204 34.63 -0.84 -10.82
N THR A 205 34.55 -1.14 -9.53
CA THR A 205 35.74 -1.35 -8.68
C THR A 205 36.57 -2.53 -9.16
N GLU A 206 35.93 -3.62 -9.59
CA GLU A 206 36.60 -4.80 -10.14
C GLU A 206 37.30 -4.51 -11.48
N PHE A 207 36.73 -3.61 -12.30
CA PHE A 207 37.32 -3.19 -13.57
C PHE A 207 38.45 -2.18 -13.41
N LEU A 208 38.42 -1.32 -12.39
CA LEU A 208 39.54 -0.43 -12.08
C LEU A 208 40.78 -1.20 -11.64
N GLU A 209 40.60 -2.31 -10.91
CA GLU A 209 41.70 -3.19 -10.50
C GLU A 209 42.23 -4.07 -11.65
N ASN A 210 41.39 -4.40 -12.63
CA ASN A 210 41.75 -5.26 -13.77
C ASN A 210 41.09 -4.79 -15.07
N PRO A 211 41.73 -3.86 -15.83
CA PRO A 211 41.13 -3.23 -17.01
C PRO A 211 40.85 -4.20 -18.16
N ASP A 212 41.58 -5.32 -18.27
CA ASP A 212 41.36 -6.33 -19.33
C ASP A 212 39.96 -6.96 -19.28
N LYS A 213 39.36 -7.03 -18.08
CA LYS A 213 38.01 -7.58 -17.89
C LYS A 213 36.91 -6.69 -18.48
N PHE A 214 37.25 -5.47 -18.88
CA PHE A 214 36.35 -4.50 -19.50
C PHE A 214 36.13 -4.77 -20.99
N VAL A 215 37.04 -5.51 -21.65
CA VAL A 215 36.97 -5.79 -23.09
C VAL A 215 35.77 -6.69 -23.41
N GLY A 216 34.95 -6.27 -24.38
CA GLY A 216 33.76 -7.02 -24.81
C GLY A 216 32.54 -6.90 -23.88
N LYS A 217 32.62 -6.11 -22.80
CA LYS A 217 31.48 -5.81 -21.94
C LYS A 217 30.71 -4.59 -22.47
N ARG A 218 29.37 -4.64 -22.35
CA ARG A 218 28.52 -3.49 -22.70
C ARG A 218 28.48 -2.52 -21.54
N VAL A 219 28.92 -1.29 -21.77
CA VAL A 219 28.97 -0.24 -20.75
C VAL A 219 28.19 0.96 -21.26
N ASN A 220 27.38 1.57 -20.38
CA ASN A 220 26.72 2.82 -20.71
C ASN A 220 27.66 3.96 -20.33
N HIS A 221 28.24 4.59 -21.33
CA HIS A 221 29.06 5.78 -21.13
C HIS A 221 28.15 7.00 -21.04
N ASN A 222 28.12 7.67 -19.88
CA ASN A 222 27.53 9.00 -19.78
C ASN A 222 28.63 10.01 -20.05
N CYS A 223 28.78 10.44 -21.30
CA CYS A 223 29.57 11.64 -21.58
C CYS A 223 28.81 12.85 -21.04
N CYS A 224 29.44 13.63 -20.15
CA CYS A 224 29.01 15.00 -19.91
C CYS A 224 29.49 15.86 -21.08
N GLU A 225 28.80 15.77 -22.21
CA GLU A 225 28.91 16.77 -23.27
C GLU A 225 27.73 17.72 -23.12
N GLU A 226 28.03 19.00 -22.88
CA GLU A 226 27.12 20.06 -23.28
C GLU A 226 26.76 19.81 -24.75
N VAL A 227 25.52 19.36 -24.96
CA VAL A 227 24.90 19.21 -26.27
C VAL A 227 25.59 18.15 -27.16
N MET A 228 25.18 16.88 -27.06
CA MET A 228 24.49 16.12 -28.13
C MET A 228 24.34 14.63 -27.75
N SER A 229 23.13 14.11 -27.99
CA SER A 229 22.72 12.70 -28.18
C SER A 229 23.45 11.55 -27.44
N ARG A 230 22.68 10.83 -26.60
CA ARG A 230 23.09 9.54 -26.00
C ARG A 230 23.47 8.53 -27.09
N THR A 231 24.72 8.04 -27.06
CA THR A 231 25.22 7.01 -27.98
C THR A 231 25.62 5.76 -27.18
N ILE A 232 25.14 4.58 -27.59
CA ILE A 232 25.54 3.30 -27.00
C ILE A 232 26.84 2.86 -27.69
N ALA A 233 27.96 2.85 -26.96
CA ALA A 233 29.26 2.41 -27.48
C ALA A 233 29.58 0.97 -27.06
N THR A 234 30.26 0.24 -27.93
CA THR A 234 30.81 -1.11 -27.64
C THR A 234 32.33 -0.99 -27.55
N THR A 235 32.95 -1.54 -26.50
CA THR A 235 34.40 -1.47 -26.31
C THR A 235 35.10 -2.46 -27.23
N HIS A 236 35.90 -1.94 -28.16
CA HIS A 236 36.81 -2.72 -28.99
C HIS A 236 38.12 -3.02 -28.23
N PRO A 237 38.84 -4.10 -28.60
CA PRO A 237 40.16 -4.38 -28.03
C PRO A 237 41.13 -3.21 -28.25
N PRO A 238 42.19 -3.09 -27.41
CA PRO A 238 43.18 -2.03 -27.57
C PRO A 238 43.78 -2.07 -28.97
N ILE A 239 43.76 -0.91 -29.64
CA ILE A 239 44.41 -0.74 -30.93
C ILE A 239 45.90 -1.05 -30.73
N PRO A 240 46.49 -1.97 -31.51
CA PRO A 240 47.92 -2.27 -31.38
C PRO A 240 48.71 -0.98 -31.60
N VAL A 241 49.53 -0.64 -30.61
CA VAL A 241 50.44 0.50 -30.68
C VAL A 241 51.43 0.19 -31.79
N TYR A 242 51.29 0.87 -32.93
CA TYR A 242 52.34 0.93 -33.93
C TYR A 242 53.51 1.72 -33.32
N PRO A 243 54.74 1.16 -33.29
CA PRO A 243 55.89 1.87 -32.76
C PRO A 243 56.27 2.97 -33.75
N GLY A 244 55.85 4.20 -33.48
CA GLY A 244 56.20 5.33 -34.35
C GLY A 244 55.35 6.58 -34.25
N VAL A 245 54.86 6.98 -33.07
CA VAL A 245 54.45 8.38 -32.83
C VAL A 245 54.81 8.71 -31.38
N GLY A 246 55.55 9.81 -31.22
CA GLY A 246 56.29 10.15 -30.01
C GLY A 246 55.45 10.31 -28.73
N GLU A 247 56.15 10.09 -27.63
CA GLU A 247 55.78 10.41 -26.26
C GLU A 247 55.28 11.86 -26.16
N ASN A 248 53.97 12.08 -26.10
CA ASN A 248 53.33 13.31 -25.55
C ASN A 248 51.79 13.20 -25.51
N ALA A 249 51.24 12.09 -25.03
CA ALA A 249 49.78 11.97 -24.85
C ALA A 249 49.36 11.11 -23.63
N VAL A 250 50.22 10.99 -22.61
CA VAL A 250 49.91 10.21 -21.40
C VAL A 250 49.60 11.10 -20.18
N SER A 251 49.71 12.43 -20.31
CA SER A 251 49.53 13.36 -19.18
C SER A 251 48.13 13.96 -19.02
N GLU A 252 47.15 13.67 -19.89
CA GLU A 252 45.81 14.31 -19.79
C GLU A 252 44.68 13.38 -19.33
N LEU A 253 44.95 12.09 -19.07
CA LEU A 253 43.93 11.14 -18.63
C LEU A 253 43.82 10.96 -17.11
N THR A 254 44.65 11.65 -16.31
CA THR A 254 44.71 11.46 -14.85
C THR A 254 43.96 12.50 -14.01
N THR A 255 43.24 13.46 -14.59
CA THR A 255 42.66 14.58 -13.82
C THR A 255 41.12 14.67 -13.83
N TRP A 256 40.40 13.62 -14.23
CA TRP A 256 38.92 13.63 -14.21
C TRP A 256 38.31 12.37 -13.61
N VAL A 257 38.77 11.97 -12.42
CA VAL A 257 38.01 11.04 -11.55
C VAL A 257 38.17 11.46 -10.09
N MET A 258 37.65 12.65 -9.75
CA MET A 258 37.26 12.98 -8.38
C MET A 258 35.99 13.83 -8.43
N GLU A 259 34.86 13.14 -8.51
CA GLU A 259 33.58 13.48 -7.89
C GLU A 259 32.51 12.54 -8.48
N ILE A 260 32.17 11.48 -7.75
CA ILE A 260 30.86 10.78 -7.68
C ILE A 260 30.89 9.82 -6.48
#